data_AF-A0A2E5JI46-F1
#
_entry.id   AF-A0A2E5JI46-F1
#
_cell.length_a   1.000
_cell.length_b   1.000
_cell.length_c   1.000
_cell.angle_alpha   90.00
_cell.angle_beta   90.00
_cell.angle_gamma   90.00
#
_symmetry.space_group_name_H-M   'P 1'
#
loop_
_entity.id
_entity.type
_entity.pdbx_description
1 polymer ?
#
loop_
_entity_poly.entity_id
_entity_poly.type
_entity_poly.pdbx_seq_one_letter_code
_entity_poly.pdbx_strand_id
1 'polypeptide(L)'
;MANYGWEGLNKDGQRESGTVNAADEKEVRRTLRAKGIRVKKITPPSFLEFDIGEWMVAKGLAKSFGPKELMTFTKQLAIMTDAGVPIIQALEILFKSERNPSLKNAVKTISIDVGEGKTLAEAMSKQKGFDRLYCNLVKAGEAGGILDDILKKLGEHMDRAEKIKAQIKSAMTYPAIVVFVGLAVIWGLMTFVVPQFVDMLKDTGQEPPWITQMVIDCSNFIQEYSLVGIPGLIVLVILLQNYIKTETGKVAFDNFMMRLPVFGPIVVKGNLASFCRTMSTLLSSGVSLIDSLEICVETIDNGVVAKDLKTVRKAIEQGKTLTEPLTKIDYFPDMVSQMIRVGEQTGRVDDMLEKVAEVFEDEVNELVTNMTKLIEPFIIVFLGGMVAIVLVAMYLPIFMSAGGN
;
A
#
# COMPACT_ATOMS: atom_id res chain seq x y z
N MET A 1 0.34 -29.69 -16.09
CA MET A 1 0.17 -31.13 -16.37
C MET A 1 -0.82 -31.67 -15.34
N ALA A 2 -1.71 -32.59 -15.72
CA ALA A 2 -2.78 -33.06 -14.86
C ALA A 2 -2.67 -34.57 -14.62
N ASN A 3 -3.10 -35.03 -13.43
CA ASN A 3 -3.10 -36.45 -13.10
C ASN A 3 -4.35 -37.11 -13.70
N TYR A 4 -4.14 -38.00 -14.67
CA TYR A 4 -5.19 -38.83 -15.23
C TYR A 4 -5.24 -40.16 -14.49
N GLY A 5 -6.43 -40.55 -14.01
CA GLY A 5 -6.67 -41.91 -13.55
C GLY A 5 -6.77 -42.85 -14.74
N TRP A 6 -6.22 -44.06 -14.63
CA TRP A 6 -6.32 -45.06 -15.69
C TRP A 6 -6.56 -46.45 -15.12
N GLU A 7 -7.27 -47.27 -15.89
CA GLU A 7 -7.44 -48.70 -15.65
C GLU A 7 -7.10 -49.44 -16.95
N GLY A 8 -6.30 -50.50 -16.84
CA GLY A 8 -5.78 -51.24 -17.97
C GLY A 8 -5.43 -52.68 -17.65
N LEU A 9 -4.90 -53.37 -18.65
CA LEU A 9 -4.36 -54.72 -18.52
C LEU A 9 -2.86 -54.68 -18.78
N ASN A 10 -2.08 -55.31 -17.90
CA ASN A 10 -0.65 -55.54 -18.13
C ASN A 10 -0.44 -56.67 -19.17
N LYS A 11 0.82 -56.98 -19.50
CA LYS A 11 1.16 -57.98 -20.52
C LYS A 11 0.64 -59.38 -20.18
N ASP A 12 0.47 -59.67 -18.90
CA ASP A 12 -0.01 -60.97 -18.37
C ASP A 12 -1.54 -61.03 -18.26
N GLY A 13 -2.25 -59.99 -18.73
CA GLY A 13 -3.71 -59.93 -18.70
C GLY A 13 -4.30 -59.64 -17.32
N GLN A 14 -3.47 -59.22 -16.35
CA GLN A 14 -3.94 -58.78 -15.03
C GLN A 14 -4.39 -57.33 -15.08
N ARG A 15 -5.44 -57.00 -14.32
CA ARG A 15 -5.94 -55.63 -14.23
C ARG A 15 -5.01 -54.80 -13.35
N GLU A 16 -4.56 -53.69 -13.88
CA GLU A 16 -3.82 -52.67 -13.14
C GLU A 16 -4.53 -51.32 -13.27
N SER A 17 -4.46 -50.54 -12.21
CA SER A 17 -5.01 -49.19 -12.16
C SER A 17 -4.03 -48.26 -11.46
N GLY A 18 -3.97 -47.01 -11.89
CA GLY A 18 -3.14 -46.01 -11.25
C GLY A 18 -3.41 -44.61 -11.78
N THR A 19 -2.54 -43.67 -11.43
CA THR A 19 -2.55 -42.32 -11.97
C THR A 19 -1.31 -42.08 -12.82
N VAL A 20 -1.42 -41.22 -13.82
CA VAL A 20 -0.28 -40.79 -14.63
C VAL A 20 -0.42 -39.30 -14.93
N ASN A 21 0.67 -38.56 -14.74
CA ASN A 21 0.71 -37.14 -15.03
C ASN A 21 0.96 -36.94 -16.53
N ALA A 22 0.08 -36.22 -17.22
CA ALA A 22 0.14 -36.00 -18.65
C ALA A 22 -0.49 -34.66 -19.04
N ALA A 23 -0.16 -34.14 -20.22
CA ALA A 23 -0.78 -32.93 -20.76
C ALA A 23 -2.16 -33.21 -21.38
N ASP A 24 -2.36 -34.39 -21.97
CA ASP A 24 -3.62 -34.80 -22.58
C ASP A 24 -3.82 -36.33 -22.54
N GLU A 25 -5.03 -36.80 -22.87
CA GLU A 25 -5.37 -38.22 -22.91
C GLU A 25 -4.50 -39.02 -23.92
N LYS A 26 -4.02 -38.36 -24.98
CA LYS A 26 -3.19 -39.00 -26.02
C LYS A 26 -1.81 -39.34 -25.47
N GLU A 27 -1.25 -38.46 -24.64
CA GLU A 27 0.00 -38.66 -23.93
C GLU A 27 -0.14 -39.74 -22.85
N VAL A 28 -1.25 -39.78 -22.10
CA VAL A 28 -1.57 -40.89 -21.17
C VAL A 28 -1.49 -42.25 -21.88
N ARG A 29 -2.16 -42.38 -23.04
CA ARG A 29 -2.16 -43.62 -23.82
C ARG A 29 -0.76 -43.97 -24.35
N ARG A 30 0.02 -42.97 -24.76
CA ARG A 30 1.41 -43.16 -25.24
C ARG A 30 2.30 -43.70 -24.13
N THR A 31 2.25 -43.08 -22.96
CA THR A 31 3.06 -43.46 -21.78
C THR A 31 2.71 -44.84 -21.26
N LEU A 32 1.41 -45.17 -21.19
CA LEU A 32 0.96 -46.50 -20.72
C LEU A 32 1.24 -47.62 -21.74
N ARG A 33 1.12 -47.34 -23.04
CA ARG A 33 1.54 -48.29 -24.09
C ARG A 33 3.05 -48.57 -24.04
N ALA A 34 3.88 -47.56 -23.80
CA ALA A 34 5.32 -47.74 -23.63
C ALA A 34 5.66 -48.66 -22.44
N LYS A 35 4.83 -48.64 -21.39
CA LYS A 35 4.92 -49.56 -20.24
C LYS A 35 4.29 -50.93 -20.48
N GLY A 36 3.79 -51.21 -21.68
CA GLY A 36 3.15 -52.48 -22.03
C GLY A 36 1.73 -52.66 -21.49
N ILE A 37 1.10 -51.57 -21.04
CA ILE A 37 -0.24 -51.58 -20.45
C ILE A 37 -1.26 -51.22 -21.53
N ARG A 38 -2.24 -52.10 -21.75
CA ARG A 38 -3.40 -51.85 -22.61
C ARG A 38 -4.48 -51.13 -21.82
N VAL A 39 -4.58 -49.82 -22.03
CA VAL A 39 -5.54 -48.96 -21.36
C VAL A 39 -6.97 -49.30 -21.78
N LYS A 40 -7.84 -49.56 -20.81
CA LYS A 40 -9.28 -49.81 -21.01
C LYS A 40 -10.14 -48.58 -20.74
N LYS A 41 -9.77 -47.82 -19.70
CA LYS A 41 -10.50 -46.63 -19.28
C LYS A 41 -9.50 -45.56 -18.85
N ILE A 42 -9.72 -44.34 -19.32
CA ILE A 42 -9.03 -43.15 -18.81
C ILE A 42 -10.09 -42.30 -18.13
N THR A 43 -9.86 -42.02 -16.86
CA THR A 43 -10.68 -41.12 -16.07
C THR A 43 -9.99 -39.75 -16.14
N PRO A 44 -10.65 -38.73 -16.72
CA PRO A 44 -10.10 -37.38 -16.74
C PRO A 44 -9.84 -36.92 -15.29
N PRO A 45 -8.87 -36.01 -15.08
CA PRO A 45 -8.61 -35.44 -13.76
C PRO A 45 -9.93 -34.99 -13.14
N SER A 46 -10.17 -35.40 -11.89
CA SER A 46 -11.41 -35.07 -11.19
C SER A 46 -11.58 -33.56 -11.18
N PHE A 47 -12.78 -33.05 -11.50
CA PHE A 47 -13.08 -31.61 -11.46
C PHE A 47 -12.82 -31.00 -10.05
N LEU A 48 -12.74 -31.83 -9.01
CA LEU A 48 -12.34 -31.49 -7.65
C LEU A 48 -10.83 -31.28 -7.44
N GLU A 49 -9.97 -31.73 -8.37
CA GLU A 49 -8.53 -31.44 -8.39
C GLU A 49 -8.19 -30.22 -9.28
N PHE A 50 -9.20 -29.61 -9.90
CA PHE A 50 -9.02 -28.34 -10.60
C PHE A 50 -8.85 -27.25 -9.55
N ASP A 51 -7.60 -26.84 -9.26
CA ASP A 51 -7.33 -25.70 -8.38
C ASP A 51 -7.85 -24.44 -9.07
N ILE A 52 -9.10 -24.08 -8.76
CA ILE A 52 -9.78 -22.89 -9.26
C ILE A 52 -8.93 -21.65 -8.99
N GLY A 53 -8.14 -21.65 -7.90
CA GLY A 53 -7.17 -20.60 -7.58
C GLY A 53 -6.09 -20.48 -8.65
N GLU A 54 -5.46 -21.59 -9.03
CA GLU A 54 -4.40 -21.63 -10.04
C GLU A 54 -4.93 -21.19 -11.43
N TRP A 55 -6.16 -21.60 -11.78
CA TRP A 55 -6.83 -21.16 -13.00
C TRP A 55 -7.17 -19.65 -12.99
N MET A 56 -7.67 -19.12 -11.86
CA MET A 56 -7.95 -17.69 -11.70
C MET A 56 -6.67 -16.85 -11.77
N VAL A 57 -5.56 -17.33 -11.19
CA VAL A 57 -4.26 -16.66 -11.29
C VAL A 57 -3.77 -16.63 -12.74
N ALA A 58 -3.84 -17.76 -13.45
CA ALA A 58 -3.44 -17.85 -14.86
C ALA A 58 -4.27 -16.95 -15.80
N LYS A 59 -5.55 -16.71 -15.45
CA LYS A 59 -6.44 -15.79 -16.18
C LYS A 59 -6.30 -14.32 -15.74
N GLY A 60 -5.47 -14.02 -14.75
CA GLY A 60 -5.32 -12.67 -14.18
C GLY A 60 -6.55 -12.19 -13.40
N LEU A 61 -7.45 -13.10 -13.00
CA LEU A 61 -8.68 -12.83 -12.26
C LEU A 61 -8.50 -12.96 -10.74
N ALA A 62 -7.39 -13.57 -10.29
CA ALA A 62 -7.09 -13.69 -8.88
C ALA A 62 -6.66 -12.35 -8.26
N LYS A 63 -7.14 -12.09 -7.03
CA LYS A 63 -6.72 -10.94 -6.23
C LYS A 63 -5.20 -11.04 -5.97
N SER A 64 -4.44 -10.01 -6.35
CA SER A 64 -3.02 -9.90 -5.98
C SER A 64 -2.87 -9.88 -4.45
N PHE A 65 -1.80 -10.48 -3.93
CA PHE A 65 -1.53 -10.43 -2.49
C PHE A 65 -0.98 -9.06 -2.10
N GLY A 66 -1.37 -8.58 -0.92
CA GLY A 66 -0.97 -7.27 -0.41
C GLY A 66 0.20 -7.34 0.57
N PRO A 67 0.60 -6.17 1.12
CA PRO A 67 1.67 -6.07 2.11
C PRO A 67 1.43 -6.92 3.36
N LYS A 68 0.17 -7.05 3.78
CA LYS A 68 -0.20 -7.81 4.98
C LYS A 68 0.02 -9.32 4.79
N GLU A 69 -0.41 -9.87 3.66
CA GLU A 69 -0.16 -11.27 3.31
C GLU A 69 1.35 -11.56 3.20
N LEU A 70 2.09 -10.69 2.50
CA LEU A 70 3.55 -10.82 2.39
C LEU A 70 4.26 -10.74 3.75
N MET A 71 3.82 -9.83 4.64
CA MET A 71 4.35 -9.72 6.01
C MET A 71 4.11 -11.02 6.80
N THR A 72 2.90 -11.58 6.74
CA THR A 72 2.59 -12.84 7.43
C THR A 72 3.44 -13.99 6.90
N PHE A 73 3.55 -14.13 5.58
CA PHE A 73 4.42 -15.12 4.95
C PHE A 73 5.88 -14.96 5.42
N THR A 74 6.40 -13.74 5.40
CA THR A 74 7.79 -13.44 5.79
C THR A 74 8.06 -13.78 7.25
N LYS A 75 7.16 -13.39 8.17
CA LYS A 75 7.28 -13.73 9.59
C LYS A 75 7.24 -15.24 9.83
N GLN A 76 6.36 -15.96 9.13
CA GLN A 76 6.28 -17.42 9.27
C GLN A 76 7.52 -18.11 8.68
N LEU A 77 8.05 -17.62 7.55
CA LEU A 77 9.30 -18.12 6.98
C LEU A 77 10.46 -17.87 7.94
N ALA A 78 10.56 -16.67 8.52
CA ALA A 78 11.57 -16.32 9.53
C ALA A 78 11.54 -17.28 10.72
N ILE A 79 10.35 -17.56 11.27
CA ILE A 79 10.18 -18.49 12.42
C ILE A 79 10.64 -19.91 12.06
N MET A 80 10.31 -20.38 10.84
CA MET A 80 10.70 -21.72 10.40
C MET A 80 12.21 -21.81 10.17
N THR A 81 12.82 -20.79 9.53
CA THR A 81 14.27 -20.75 9.30
C THR A 81 15.06 -20.62 10.60
N ASP A 82 14.59 -19.80 11.55
CA ASP A 82 15.16 -19.65 12.90
C ASP A 82 15.09 -20.97 13.71
N ALA A 83 14.00 -21.72 13.54
CA ALA A 83 13.86 -23.07 14.10
C ALA A 83 14.71 -24.14 13.40
N GLY A 84 15.53 -23.77 12.40
CA GLY A 84 16.39 -24.68 11.64
C GLY A 84 15.65 -25.57 10.65
N VAL A 85 14.40 -25.25 10.30
CA VAL A 85 13.64 -25.99 9.28
C VAL A 85 14.26 -25.69 7.90
N PRO A 86 14.60 -26.72 7.10
CA PRO A 86 15.11 -26.52 5.75
C PRO A 86 14.17 -25.65 4.90
N ILE A 87 14.71 -24.69 4.15
CA ILE A 87 13.93 -23.69 3.37
C ILE A 87 12.88 -24.33 2.48
N ILE A 88 13.22 -25.41 1.77
CA ILE A 88 12.28 -26.11 0.88
C ILE A 88 11.09 -26.64 1.68
N GLN A 89 11.34 -27.26 2.85
CA GLN A 89 10.29 -27.77 3.72
C GLN A 89 9.44 -26.63 4.31
N ALA A 90 10.06 -25.53 4.71
CA ALA A 90 9.34 -24.34 5.16
C ALA A 90 8.42 -23.79 4.07
N LEU A 91 8.92 -23.63 2.84
CA LEU A 91 8.13 -23.18 1.69
C LEU A 91 6.96 -24.11 1.37
N GLU A 92 7.13 -25.43 1.47
CA GLU A 92 6.05 -26.41 1.29
C GLU A 92 4.97 -26.30 2.38
N ILE A 93 5.35 -26.08 3.64
CA ILE A 93 4.41 -25.88 4.74
C ILE A 93 3.61 -24.59 4.51
N LEU A 94 4.29 -23.50 4.15
CA LEU A 94 3.65 -22.21 3.87
C LEU A 94 2.74 -22.27 2.66
N PHE A 95 3.15 -22.95 1.59
CA PHE A 95 2.29 -23.20 0.43
C PHE A 95 0.98 -23.91 0.81
N LYS A 96 1.03 -24.90 1.70
CA LYS A 96 -0.14 -25.67 2.13
C LYS A 96 -1.08 -24.85 3.03
N SER A 97 -0.55 -23.92 3.82
CA SER A 97 -1.33 -23.09 4.75
C SER A 97 -1.79 -21.75 4.15
N GLU A 98 -1.25 -21.34 3.00
CA GLU A 98 -1.57 -20.07 2.35
C GLU A 98 -3.01 -20.04 1.81
N ARG A 99 -3.72 -18.96 2.14
CA ARG A 99 -5.12 -18.74 1.77
C ARG A 99 -5.27 -17.86 0.53
N ASN A 100 -4.32 -16.97 0.27
CA ASN A 100 -4.34 -16.11 -0.90
C ASN A 100 -3.87 -16.91 -2.14
N PRO A 101 -4.71 -17.11 -3.18
CA PRO A 101 -4.34 -17.92 -4.33
C PRO A 101 -3.11 -17.40 -5.10
N SER A 102 -2.94 -16.07 -5.17
CA SER A 102 -1.80 -15.46 -5.86
C SER A 102 -0.49 -15.69 -5.11
N LEU A 103 -0.49 -15.52 -3.78
CA LEU A 103 0.69 -15.79 -2.97
C LEU A 103 0.99 -17.28 -2.92
N LYS A 104 -0.05 -18.12 -2.80
CA LYS A 104 0.09 -19.58 -2.83
C LYS A 104 0.79 -20.05 -4.11
N ASN A 105 0.38 -19.54 -5.27
CA ASN A 105 1.03 -19.87 -6.54
C ASN A 105 2.47 -19.34 -6.63
N ALA A 106 2.73 -18.13 -6.12
CA ALA A 106 4.08 -17.58 -6.05
C ALA A 106 4.99 -18.47 -5.19
N VAL A 107 4.55 -18.86 -3.98
CA VAL A 107 5.31 -19.74 -3.06
C VAL A 107 5.53 -21.13 -3.68
N LYS A 108 4.53 -21.69 -4.37
CA LYS A 108 4.69 -22.95 -5.12
C LYS A 108 5.80 -22.85 -6.16
N THR A 109 5.79 -21.77 -6.94
CA THR A 109 6.80 -21.54 -7.99
C THR A 109 8.18 -21.32 -7.38
N ILE A 110 8.26 -20.57 -6.27
CA ILE A 110 9.51 -20.35 -5.52
C ILE A 110 10.05 -21.68 -4.97
N SER A 111 9.20 -22.52 -4.38
CA SER A 111 9.57 -23.83 -3.86
C SER A 111 10.17 -24.74 -4.95
N ILE A 112 9.58 -24.75 -6.15
CA ILE A 112 10.11 -25.47 -7.32
C ILE A 112 11.45 -24.91 -7.75
N ASP A 113 11.55 -23.58 -7.96
CA ASP A 113 12.78 -22.92 -8.41
C ASP A 113 13.96 -23.16 -7.45
N VAL A 114 13.70 -23.07 -6.14
CA VAL A 114 14.71 -23.36 -5.11
C VAL A 114 15.07 -24.84 -5.07
N GLY A 115 14.10 -25.74 -5.24
CA GLY A 115 14.35 -27.18 -5.37
C GLY A 115 15.18 -27.57 -6.61
N GLU A 116 15.10 -26.77 -7.68
CA GLU A 116 15.93 -26.87 -8.87
C GLU A 116 17.35 -26.28 -8.70
N GLY A 117 17.64 -25.67 -7.54
CA GLY A 117 18.95 -25.13 -7.20
C GLY A 117 19.15 -23.64 -7.50
N LYS A 118 18.09 -22.89 -7.82
CA LYS A 118 18.15 -21.42 -7.88
C LYS A 118 18.15 -20.86 -6.46
N THR A 119 18.68 -19.65 -6.28
CA THR A 119 18.61 -18.99 -4.97
C THR A 119 17.18 -18.53 -4.66
N LEU A 120 16.85 -18.38 -3.38
CA LEU A 120 15.57 -17.88 -2.91
C LEU A 120 15.31 -16.47 -3.46
N ALA A 121 16.32 -15.60 -3.45
CA ALA A 121 16.23 -14.25 -3.98
C ALA A 121 15.91 -14.24 -5.49
N GLU A 122 16.57 -15.10 -6.28
CA GLU A 122 16.30 -15.22 -7.71
C GLU A 122 14.89 -15.72 -7.98
N ALA A 123 14.44 -16.74 -7.23
CA ALA A 123 13.10 -17.29 -7.34
C ALA A 123 12.02 -16.25 -6.99
N MET A 124 12.22 -15.47 -5.91
CA MET A 124 11.31 -14.41 -5.48
C MET A 124 11.26 -13.26 -6.47
N SER A 125 12.38 -12.86 -7.07
CA SER A 125 12.45 -11.74 -8.02
C SER A 125 11.60 -11.92 -9.28
N LYS A 126 11.27 -13.17 -9.65
CA LYS A 126 10.39 -13.51 -10.78
C LYS A 126 8.91 -13.38 -10.44
N GLN A 127 8.57 -13.31 -9.16
CA GLN A 127 7.19 -13.26 -8.68
C GLN A 127 6.76 -11.82 -8.45
N LYS A 128 5.50 -11.51 -8.81
CA LYS A 128 4.91 -10.21 -8.53
C LYS A 128 4.65 -10.07 -7.03
N GLY A 129 4.94 -8.91 -6.46
CA GLY A 129 4.68 -8.57 -5.06
C GLY A 129 5.90 -8.66 -4.14
N PHE A 130 7.00 -9.27 -4.59
CA PHE A 130 8.30 -9.16 -3.93
C PHE A 130 9.05 -7.99 -4.55
N ASP A 131 9.21 -6.90 -3.80
CA ASP A 131 9.91 -5.73 -4.29
C ASP A 131 11.43 -5.92 -4.29
N ARG A 132 12.14 -4.94 -4.86
CA ARG A 132 13.60 -4.99 -4.99
C ARG A 132 14.30 -4.98 -3.63
N LEU A 133 13.75 -4.29 -2.64
CA LEU A 133 14.29 -4.26 -1.27
C LEU A 133 14.24 -5.66 -0.65
N TYR A 134 13.07 -6.31 -0.73
CA TYR A 134 12.85 -7.67 -0.27
C TYR A 134 13.86 -8.63 -0.90
N CYS A 135 13.96 -8.63 -2.23
CA CYS A 135 14.82 -9.55 -2.95
C CYS A 135 16.32 -9.32 -2.64
N ASN A 136 16.77 -8.07 -2.52
CA ASN A 136 18.18 -7.79 -2.22
C ASN A 136 18.54 -8.11 -0.77
N LEU A 137 17.65 -7.88 0.18
CA LEU A 137 17.85 -8.31 1.56
C LEU A 137 17.97 -9.83 1.64
N VAL A 138 17.02 -10.56 1.04
CA VAL A 138 17.08 -12.03 0.97
C VAL A 138 18.38 -12.49 0.32
N LYS A 139 18.81 -11.86 -0.78
CA LYS A 139 20.07 -12.19 -1.45
C LYS A 139 21.28 -12.00 -0.53
N ALA A 140 21.33 -10.91 0.22
CA ALA A 140 22.41 -10.64 1.18
C ALA A 140 22.38 -11.67 2.33
N GLY A 141 21.19 -12.04 2.81
CA GLY A 141 21.00 -13.07 3.83
C GLY A 141 21.44 -14.45 3.37
N GLU A 142 21.10 -14.84 2.14
CA GLU A 142 21.53 -16.10 1.54
C GLU A 142 23.06 -16.15 1.36
N ALA A 143 23.66 -15.07 0.84
CA ALA A 143 25.10 -15.00 0.63
C ALA A 143 25.89 -14.96 1.95
N GLY A 144 25.34 -14.32 2.98
CA GLY A 144 25.95 -14.20 4.31
C GLY A 144 25.63 -15.35 5.26
N GLY A 145 24.73 -16.27 4.89
CA GLY A 145 24.29 -17.37 5.76
C GLY A 145 23.49 -16.92 6.99
N ILE A 146 22.89 -15.73 6.95
CA ILE A 146 22.14 -15.08 8.04
C ILE A 146 20.68 -14.82 7.63
N LEU A 147 20.11 -15.74 6.84
CA LEU A 147 18.79 -15.56 6.22
C LEU A 147 17.67 -15.42 7.25
N ASP A 148 17.75 -16.14 8.35
CA ASP A 148 16.87 -16.05 9.52
C ASP A 148 16.81 -14.63 10.10
N ASP A 149 17.97 -14.03 10.38
CA ASP A 149 18.08 -12.65 10.87
C ASP A 149 17.52 -11.65 9.86
N ILE A 150 17.81 -11.84 8.57
CA ILE A 150 17.31 -10.97 7.50
C ILE A 150 15.78 -11.04 7.38
N LEU A 151 15.21 -12.24 7.37
CA LEU A 151 13.76 -12.42 7.28
C LEU A 151 13.05 -11.82 8.51
N LYS A 152 13.68 -11.88 9.68
CA LYS A 152 13.19 -11.22 10.89
C LYS A 152 13.21 -9.70 10.75
N LYS A 153 14.35 -9.11 10.36
CA LYS A 153 14.47 -7.65 10.10
C LYS A 153 13.46 -7.17 9.05
N LEU A 154 13.28 -7.95 7.98
CA LEU A 154 12.31 -7.67 6.93
C LEU A 154 10.87 -7.69 7.46
N GLY A 155 10.52 -8.70 8.26
CA GLY A 155 9.22 -8.81 8.93
C GLY A 155 8.95 -7.65 9.88
N GLU A 156 9.96 -7.20 10.64
CA GLU A 156 9.88 -6.05 11.53
C GLU A 156 9.71 -4.73 10.76
N HIS A 157 10.47 -4.54 9.68
CA HIS A 157 10.34 -3.39 8.79
C HIS A 157 8.93 -3.27 8.21
N MET A 158 8.39 -4.37 7.67
CA MET A 158 7.03 -4.42 7.14
C MET A 158 5.97 -4.16 8.21
N ASP A 159 6.15 -4.70 9.42
CA ASP A 159 5.22 -4.50 10.54
C ASP A 159 5.14 -3.04 10.97
N ARG A 160 6.29 -2.36 11.07
CA ARG A 160 6.36 -0.93 11.38
C ARG A 160 5.71 -0.08 10.31
N ALA A 161 6.02 -0.35 9.03
CA ALA A 161 5.42 0.37 7.92
C ALA A 161 3.88 0.25 7.90
N GLU A 162 3.36 -0.95 8.14
CA GLU A 162 1.91 -1.17 8.21
C GLU A 162 1.29 -0.52 9.46
N LYS A 163 1.96 -0.53 10.61
CA LYS A 163 1.48 0.17 11.82
C LYS A 163 1.34 1.68 11.60
N ILE A 164 2.36 2.32 11.01
CA ILE A 164 2.31 3.76 10.70
C ILE A 164 1.15 4.04 9.74
N LYS A 165 1.01 3.25 8.68
CA LYS A 165 -0.08 3.39 7.72
C LYS A 165 -1.46 3.18 8.36
N ALA A 166 -1.59 2.17 9.22
CA ALA A 166 -2.82 1.88 9.94
C ALA A 166 -3.19 3.00 10.92
N GLN A 167 -2.19 3.59 11.59
CA GLN A 167 -2.36 4.73 12.49
C GLN A 167 -2.81 5.99 11.74
N ILE A 168 -2.19 6.30 10.60
CA ILE A 168 -2.64 7.40 9.73
C ILE A 168 -4.08 7.14 9.26
N LYS A 169 -4.39 5.92 8.82
CA LYS A 169 -5.73 5.58 8.35
C LYS A 169 -6.77 5.68 9.46
N SER A 170 -6.48 5.18 10.67
CA SER A 170 -7.42 5.24 11.79
C SER A 170 -7.65 6.70 12.24
N ALA A 171 -6.58 7.49 12.32
CA ALA A 171 -6.61 8.92 12.62
C ALA A 171 -7.50 9.72 11.64
N MET A 172 -7.52 9.34 10.37
CA MET A 172 -8.31 10.01 9.32
C MET A 172 -9.75 9.48 9.19
N THR A 173 -10.04 8.29 9.72
CA THR A 173 -11.35 7.65 9.56
C THR A 173 -12.46 8.43 10.26
N TYR A 174 -12.22 8.87 11.51
CA TYR A 174 -13.22 9.64 12.27
C TYR A 174 -13.54 11.00 11.61
N PRO A 175 -12.56 11.86 11.28
CA PRO A 175 -12.80 13.09 10.52
C PRO A 175 -13.59 12.88 9.23
N ALA A 176 -13.23 11.85 8.44
CA ALA A 176 -13.90 11.56 7.18
C ALA A 176 -15.40 11.22 7.37
N ILE A 177 -15.73 10.42 8.39
CA ILE A 177 -17.13 10.07 8.70
C ILE A 177 -17.91 11.30 9.15
N VAL A 178 -17.37 12.11 10.07
CA VAL A 178 -18.07 13.30 10.59
C VAL A 178 -18.30 14.32 9.49
N VAL A 179 -17.30 14.59 8.64
CA VAL A 179 -17.43 15.49 7.50
C VAL A 179 -18.45 14.94 6.50
N PHE A 180 -18.40 13.64 6.18
CA PHE A 180 -19.37 13.02 5.27
C PHE A 180 -20.80 13.15 5.77
N VAL A 181 -21.07 12.80 7.04
CA VAL A 181 -22.40 12.91 7.65
C VAL A 181 -22.83 14.37 7.74
N GLY A 182 -21.95 15.28 8.17
CA GLY A 182 -22.23 16.71 8.26
C GLY A 182 -22.59 17.33 6.91
N LEU A 183 -21.81 17.04 5.87
CA LEU A 183 -22.10 17.47 4.50
C LEU A 183 -23.41 16.87 3.98
N ALA A 184 -23.71 15.60 4.30
CA ALA A 184 -24.98 14.97 3.91
C ALA A 184 -26.19 15.66 4.58
N VAL A 185 -26.08 16.01 5.86
CA VAL A 185 -27.11 16.76 6.59
C VAL A 185 -27.30 18.15 6.00
N ILE A 186 -26.21 18.89 5.75
CA ILE A 186 -26.26 20.22 5.13
C ILE A 186 -26.87 20.13 3.73
N TRP A 187 -26.45 19.16 2.92
CA TRP A 187 -27.01 18.93 1.60
C TRP A 187 -28.53 18.66 1.64
N GLY A 188 -28.99 17.85 2.59
CA GLY A 188 -30.42 17.60 2.81
C GLY A 188 -31.18 18.86 3.24
N LEU A 189 -30.63 19.65 4.16
CA LEU A 189 -31.21 20.94 4.56
C LEU A 189 -31.34 21.89 3.36
N MET A 190 -30.28 22.02 2.57
CA MET A 190 -30.26 22.92 1.40
C MET A 190 -31.20 22.45 0.29
N THR A 191 -31.38 21.14 0.09
CA THR A 191 -32.17 20.59 -1.03
C THR A 191 -33.67 20.49 -0.70
N PHE A 192 -34.03 20.24 0.56
CA PHE A 192 -35.42 20.01 0.95
C PHE A 192 -36.00 21.11 1.84
N VAL A 193 -35.24 21.56 2.85
CA VAL A 193 -35.77 22.46 3.89
C VAL A 193 -35.72 23.92 3.46
N VAL A 194 -34.60 24.37 2.90
CA VAL A 194 -34.45 25.75 2.41
C VAL A 194 -35.49 26.11 1.35
N PRO A 195 -35.73 25.33 0.26
CA PRO A 195 -36.74 25.70 -0.73
C PRO A 195 -38.17 25.76 -0.17
N GLN A 196 -38.56 24.85 0.74
CA GLN A 196 -39.86 24.94 1.43
C GLN A 196 -40.00 26.26 2.20
N PHE A 197 -38.91 26.73 2.80
CA PHE A 197 -38.87 28.01 3.49
C PHE A 197 -38.98 29.20 2.53
N VAL A 198 -38.31 29.12 1.38
CA VAL A 198 -38.39 30.15 0.33
C VAL A 198 -39.81 30.31 -0.18
N ASP A 199 -40.51 29.21 -0.41
CA ASP A 199 -41.89 29.28 -0.90
C ASP A 199 -42.81 29.94 0.14
N MET A 200 -42.62 29.65 1.43
CA MET A 200 -43.32 30.35 2.52
C MET A 200 -43.01 31.87 2.56
N LEU A 201 -41.77 32.28 2.26
CA LEU A 201 -41.41 33.71 2.19
C LEU A 201 -42.02 34.42 0.99
N LYS A 202 -42.14 33.76 -0.17
CA LYS A 202 -42.79 34.36 -1.34
C LYS A 202 -44.25 34.73 -1.06
N ASP A 203 -44.94 33.91 -0.26
CA ASP A 203 -46.33 34.14 0.13
C ASP A 203 -46.52 35.38 1.04
N THR A 204 -45.45 35.82 1.73
CA THR A 204 -45.48 37.03 2.58
C THR A 204 -45.10 38.33 1.84
N GLY A 205 -44.60 38.23 0.59
CA GLY A 205 -44.28 39.38 -0.26
C GLY A 205 -43.13 40.26 0.23
N GLN A 206 -42.35 39.80 1.22
CA GLN A 206 -41.17 40.51 1.73
C GLN A 206 -39.89 40.05 1.05
N GLU A 207 -38.99 40.99 0.77
CA GLU A 207 -37.67 40.65 0.24
C GLU A 207 -36.80 39.99 1.33
N PRO A 208 -36.14 38.86 1.03
CA PRO A 208 -35.28 38.20 2.00
C PRO A 208 -34.03 39.05 2.30
N PRO A 209 -33.56 39.09 3.56
CA PRO A 209 -32.28 39.70 3.91
C PRO A 209 -31.11 39.07 3.13
N TRP A 210 -30.00 39.80 2.99
CA TRP A 210 -28.85 39.36 2.18
C TRP A 210 -28.27 37.99 2.60
N ILE A 211 -28.26 37.67 3.91
CA ILE A 211 -27.80 36.36 4.42
C ILE A 211 -28.74 35.25 3.93
N THR A 212 -30.05 35.50 3.99
CA THR A 212 -31.07 34.58 3.49
C THR A 212 -30.95 34.40 2.00
N GLN A 213 -30.79 35.49 1.23
CA GLN A 213 -30.60 35.42 -0.22
C GLN A 213 -29.38 34.58 -0.61
N MET A 214 -28.24 34.77 0.08
CA MET A 214 -27.02 33.98 -0.18
C MET A 214 -27.25 32.47 0.01
N VAL A 215 -28.02 32.07 1.04
CA VAL A 215 -28.36 30.67 1.30
C VAL A 215 -29.33 30.12 0.24
N ILE A 216 -30.27 30.94 -0.22
CA ILE A 216 -31.19 30.58 -1.31
C ILE A 216 -30.42 30.36 -2.61
N ASP A 217 -29.51 31.27 -2.96
CA ASP A 217 -28.70 31.17 -4.18
C ASP A 217 -27.82 29.90 -4.14
N CYS A 218 -27.20 29.61 -2.99
CA CYS A 218 -26.45 28.37 -2.79
C CYS A 218 -27.35 27.13 -2.91
N SER A 219 -28.57 27.18 -2.38
CA SER A 219 -29.54 26.07 -2.45
C SER A 219 -29.96 25.80 -3.89
N ASN A 220 -30.29 26.85 -4.65
CA ASN A 220 -30.65 26.74 -6.07
C ASN A 220 -29.48 26.17 -6.88
N PHE A 221 -28.25 26.64 -6.63
CA PHE A 221 -27.05 26.10 -7.27
C PHE A 221 -26.86 24.61 -6.96
N ILE A 222 -26.99 24.21 -5.69
CA ILE A 222 -26.88 22.81 -5.30
C ILE A 222 -27.98 21.96 -5.96
N GLN A 223 -29.23 22.43 -5.99
CA GLN A 223 -30.33 21.69 -6.61
C GLN A 223 -30.13 21.52 -8.12
N GLU A 224 -29.85 22.61 -8.82
CA GLU A 224 -29.71 22.65 -10.28
C GLU A 224 -28.48 21.88 -10.77
N TYR A 225 -27.35 22.02 -10.07
CA TYR A 225 -26.09 21.42 -10.46
C TYR A 225 -25.74 20.14 -9.68
N SER A 226 -26.54 19.63 -8.75
CA SER A 226 -26.22 18.36 -8.06
C SER A 226 -26.11 17.17 -9.03
N LEU A 227 -27.01 17.11 -10.01
CA LEU A 227 -27.14 15.98 -10.93
C LEU A 227 -25.99 15.93 -11.96
N VAL A 228 -25.41 17.09 -12.33
CA VAL A 228 -24.27 17.22 -13.26
C VAL A 228 -22.94 17.44 -12.53
N GLY A 229 -22.97 18.14 -11.41
CA GLY A 229 -21.82 18.54 -10.60
C GLY A 229 -21.21 17.40 -9.81
N ILE A 230 -21.99 16.43 -9.31
CA ILE A 230 -21.42 15.23 -8.67
C ILE A 230 -20.63 14.39 -9.69
N PRO A 231 -21.17 14.04 -10.87
CA PRO A 231 -20.39 13.41 -11.93
C PRO A 231 -19.18 14.26 -12.37
N GLY A 232 -19.34 15.58 -12.50
CA GLY A 232 -18.25 16.50 -12.84
C GLY A 232 -17.11 16.50 -11.82
N LEU A 233 -17.44 16.50 -10.53
CA LEU A 233 -16.47 16.38 -9.43
C LEU A 233 -15.77 15.02 -9.47
N ILE A 234 -16.50 13.93 -9.71
CA ILE A 234 -15.91 12.59 -9.85
C ILE A 234 -14.91 12.57 -11.01
N VAL A 235 -15.28 13.12 -12.17
CA VAL A 235 -14.39 13.22 -13.35
C VAL A 235 -13.17 14.07 -13.03
N LEU A 236 -13.34 15.22 -12.37
CA LEU A 236 -12.23 16.07 -11.95
C LEU A 236 -11.27 15.34 -11.01
N VAL A 237 -11.80 14.60 -10.02
CA VAL A 237 -11.00 13.80 -9.10
C VAL A 237 -10.24 12.70 -9.85
N ILE A 238 -10.87 12.01 -10.81
CA ILE A 238 -10.21 11.00 -11.63
C ILE A 238 -9.10 11.61 -12.48
N LEU A 239 -9.32 12.79 -13.09
CA LEU A 239 -8.32 13.50 -13.87
C LEU A 239 -7.14 13.93 -13.01
N LEU A 240 -7.39 14.48 -11.82
CA LEU A 240 -6.35 14.84 -10.85
C LEU A 240 -5.57 13.60 -10.39
N GLN A 241 -6.25 12.51 -10.07
CA GLN A 241 -5.61 11.25 -9.70
C GLN A 241 -4.73 10.71 -10.83
N ASN A 242 -5.17 10.81 -12.08
CA ASN A 242 -4.38 10.38 -13.23
C ASN A 242 -3.20 11.33 -13.49
N TYR A 243 -3.37 12.63 -13.26
CA TYR A 243 -2.27 13.59 -13.33
C TYR A 243 -1.20 13.29 -12.26
N ILE A 244 -1.59 13.04 -11.01
CA ILE A 244 -0.66 12.70 -9.92
C ILE A 244 0.09 11.39 -10.18
N LYS A 245 -0.46 10.46 -10.98
CA LYS A 245 0.25 9.24 -11.39
C LYS A 245 1.36 9.48 -12.43
N THR A 246 1.38 10.64 -13.09
CA THR A 246 2.47 11.00 -14.02
C THR A 246 3.71 11.44 -13.22
N GLU A 247 4.92 11.24 -13.78
CA GLU A 247 6.15 11.62 -13.08
C GLU A 247 6.19 13.11 -12.71
N THR A 248 5.76 13.99 -13.62
CA THR A 248 5.71 15.44 -13.39
C THR A 248 4.63 15.83 -12.38
N GLY A 249 3.45 15.22 -12.48
CA GLY A 249 2.35 15.48 -11.55
C GLY A 249 2.65 15.01 -10.14
N LYS A 250 3.31 13.84 -9.98
CA LYS A 250 3.76 13.33 -8.69
C LYS A 250 4.73 14.28 -8.00
N VAL A 251 5.79 14.70 -8.70
CA VAL A 251 6.78 15.63 -8.16
C VAL A 251 6.15 16.98 -7.77
N ALA A 252 5.23 17.51 -8.59
CA ALA A 252 4.53 18.75 -8.29
C ALA A 252 3.63 18.61 -7.05
N PHE A 253 2.89 17.51 -6.95
CA PHE A 253 2.03 17.21 -5.81
C PHE A 253 2.83 17.00 -4.52
N ASP A 254 3.93 16.24 -4.60
CA ASP A 254 4.83 15.99 -3.47
C ASP A 254 5.44 17.29 -2.95
N ASN A 255 5.92 18.15 -3.84
CA ASN A 255 6.46 19.46 -3.47
C ASN A 255 5.38 20.38 -2.85
N PHE A 256 4.15 20.32 -3.35
CA PHE A 256 3.02 21.04 -2.73
C PHE A 256 2.73 20.52 -1.32
N MET A 257 2.61 19.20 -1.15
CA MET A 257 2.35 18.56 0.13
C MET A 257 3.44 18.84 1.17
N MET A 258 4.72 18.84 0.76
CA MET A 258 5.86 19.16 1.62
C MET A 258 5.82 20.61 2.15
N ARG A 259 5.13 21.53 1.47
CA ARG A 259 5.05 22.96 1.87
C ARG A 259 3.84 23.28 2.73
N LEU A 260 2.90 22.34 2.91
CA LEU A 260 1.73 22.57 3.75
C LEU A 260 2.13 22.63 5.23
N PRO A 261 1.64 23.60 6.02
CA PRO A 261 2.10 23.81 7.39
C PRO A 261 1.79 22.62 8.32
N VAL A 262 0.69 21.89 8.07
CA VAL A 262 0.27 20.75 8.90
C VAL A 262 0.77 19.42 8.33
N PHE A 263 0.64 19.21 7.01
CA PHE A 263 1.00 17.95 6.36
C PHE A 263 2.49 17.86 5.97
N GLY A 264 3.13 19.00 5.69
CA GLY A 264 4.51 19.06 5.22
C GLY A 264 5.50 18.40 6.16
N PRO A 265 5.50 18.71 7.48
CA PRO A 265 6.36 18.03 8.44
C PRO A 265 6.15 16.51 8.48
N ILE A 266 4.92 16.02 8.35
CA ILE A 266 4.60 14.59 8.32
C ILE A 266 5.19 13.94 7.06
N VAL A 267 5.03 14.59 5.91
CA VAL A 267 5.54 14.08 4.63
C VAL A 267 7.06 14.06 4.63
N VAL A 268 7.71 15.15 5.05
CA VAL A 268 9.18 15.24 5.11
C VAL A 268 9.73 14.21 6.10
N LYS A 269 9.33 14.26 7.36
CA LYS A 269 9.87 13.38 8.41
C LYS A 269 9.51 11.91 8.16
N GLY A 270 8.33 11.63 7.61
CA GLY A 270 7.94 10.27 7.23
C GLY A 270 8.82 9.68 6.13
N ASN A 271 9.15 10.47 5.09
CA ASN A 271 10.06 10.01 4.04
C ASN A 271 11.51 9.88 4.55
N LEU A 272 11.97 10.79 5.42
CA LEU A 272 13.29 10.68 6.04
C LEU A 272 13.40 9.48 6.98
N ALA A 273 12.37 9.21 7.79
CA ALA A 273 12.29 8.02 8.64
C ALA A 273 12.40 6.74 7.79
N SER A 274 11.59 6.65 6.72
CA SER A 274 11.64 5.50 5.81
C SER A 274 13.00 5.36 5.14
N PHE A 275 13.60 6.46 4.67
CA PHE A 275 14.94 6.45 4.08
C PHE A 275 15.98 5.92 5.06
N CYS A 276 16.08 6.52 6.25
CA CYS A 276 17.06 6.14 7.26
C CYS A 276 16.87 4.68 7.72
N ARG A 277 15.62 4.25 7.92
CA ARG A 277 15.30 2.87 8.32
C ARG A 277 15.70 1.85 7.26
N THR A 278 15.32 2.08 6.00
CA THR A 278 15.65 1.18 4.89
C THR A 278 17.14 1.12 4.67
N MET A 279 17.82 2.27 4.69
CA MET A 279 19.27 2.35 4.53
C MET A 279 20.00 1.64 5.66
N SER A 280 19.60 1.84 6.93
CA SER A 280 20.14 1.13 8.10
C SER A 280 19.95 -0.39 7.99
N THR A 281 18.76 -0.83 7.55
CA THR A 281 18.45 -2.25 7.39
C THR A 281 19.34 -2.89 6.32
N LEU A 282 19.53 -2.22 5.18
CA LEU A 282 20.40 -2.71 4.10
C LEU A 282 21.87 -2.76 4.53
N LEU A 283 22.38 -1.70 5.15
CA LEU A 283 23.78 -1.62 5.58
C LEU A 283 24.10 -2.62 6.69
N SER A 284 23.26 -2.74 7.70
CA SER A 284 23.42 -3.76 8.78
C SER A 284 23.22 -5.19 8.28
N SER A 285 22.76 -5.37 7.04
CA SER A 285 22.63 -6.66 6.34
C SER A 285 23.80 -6.92 5.38
N GLY A 286 24.83 -6.06 5.38
CA GLY A 286 26.02 -6.22 4.56
C GLY A 286 25.88 -5.77 3.11
N VAL A 287 24.78 -5.10 2.75
CA VAL A 287 24.62 -4.51 1.41
C VAL A 287 25.54 -3.28 1.29
N SER A 288 26.19 -3.12 0.13
CA SER A 288 27.11 -1.99 -0.09
C SER A 288 26.39 -0.63 0.01
N LEU A 289 27.11 0.44 0.35
CA LEU A 289 26.52 1.78 0.49
C LEU A 289 25.83 2.26 -0.79
N ILE A 290 26.46 2.04 -1.94
CA ILE A 290 25.94 2.49 -3.25
C ILE A 290 24.69 1.70 -3.64
N ASP A 291 24.72 0.37 -3.48
CA ASP A 291 23.56 -0.48 -3.76
C ASP A 291 22.41 -0.18 -2.80
N SER A 292 22.72 0.05 -1.52
CA SER A 292 21.73 0.41 -0.52
C SER A 292 21.02 1.71 -0.87
N LEU A 293 21.78 2.70 -1.33
CA LEU A 293 21.23 3.99 -1.74
C LEU A 293 20.40 3.90 -3.03
N GLU A 294 20.82 3.07 -3.99
CA GLU A 294 20.03 2.78 -5.20
C GLU A 294 18.69 2.15 -4.84
N ILE A 295 18.69 1.14 -3.96
CA ILE A 295 17.46 0.49 -3.50
C ILE A 295 16.55 1.51 -2.78
N CYS A 296 17.12 2.34 -1.89
CA CYS A 296 16.35 3.38 -1.19
C CYS A 296 15.67 4.35 -2.15
N VAL A 297 16.39 4.82 -3.18
CA VAL A 297 15.87 5.71 -4.22
C VAL A 297 14.68 5.10 -4.97
N GLU A 298 14.69 3.79 -5.21
CA GLU A 298 13.62 3.09 -5.92
C GLU A 298 12.41 2.78 -5.04
N THR A 299 12.61 2.63 -3.73
CA THR A 299 11.53 2.35 -2.77
C THR A 299 10.85 3.58 -2.19
N ILE A 300 11.51 4.74 -2.23
CA ILE A 300 10.93 5.99 -1.72
C ILE A 300 9.78 6.44 -2.62
N ASP A 301 8.62 6.69 -2.00
CA ASP A 301 7.43 7.10 -2.73
C ASP A 301 7.52 8.57 -3.18
N ASN A 302 8.10 9.47 -2.37
CA ASN A 302 8.17 10.89 -2.68
C ASN A 302 9.19 11.19 -3.80
N GLY A 303 8.70 11.71 -4.93
CA GLY A 303 9.50 11.99 -6.13
C GLY A 303 10.52 13.12 -5.96
N VAL A 304 10.27 14.09 -5.07
CA VAL A 304 11.25 15.13 -4.72
C VAL A 304 12.42 14.51 -3.97
N VAL A 305 12.12 13.74 -2.92
CA VAL A 305 13.14 13.06 -2.10
C VAL A 305 13.95 12.07 -2.94
N ALA A 306 13.29 11.26 -3.77
CA ALA A 306 13.98 10.33 -4.66
C ALA A 306 14.92 11.04 -5.65
N LYS A 307 14.52 12.19 -6.18
CA LYS A 307 15.37 13.00 -7.09
C LYS A 307 16.60 13.56 -6.38
N ASP A 308 16.45 14.06 -5.15
CA ASP A 308 17.58 14.61 -4.39
C ASP A 308 18.54 13.49 -3.94
N LEU A 309 18.02 12.33 -3.54
CA LEU A 309 18.84 11.16 -3.21
C LEU A 309 19.57 10.56 -4.43
N LYS A 310 19.01 10.65 -5.64
CA LYS A 310 19.77 10.32 -6.88
C LYS A 310 20.99 11.22 -7.05
N THR A 311 20.88 12.49 -6.69
CA THR A 311 22.00 13.44 -6.73
C THR A 311 23.05 13.10 -5.69
N VAL A 312 22.62 12.72 -4.47
CA VAL A 312 23.50 12.22 -3.40
C VAL A 312 24.26 10.97 -3.86
N ARG A 313 23.58 10.00 -4.48
CA ARG A 313 24.22 8.79 -5.02
C ARG A 313 25.32 9.11 -6.02
N LYS A 314 25.02 9.97 -6.99
CA LYS A 314 26.00 10.38 -8.00
C LYS A 314 27.22 11.07 -7.38
N ALA A 315 27.05 11.83 -6.30
CA ALA A 315 28.14 12.44 -5.57
C ALA A 315 29.04 11.39 -4.87
N ILE A 316 28.46 10.35 -4.29
CA ILE A 316 29.20 9.26 -3.63
C ILE A 316 29.94 8.40 -4.65
N GLU A 317 29.34 8.12 -5.80
CA GLU A 317 30.01 7.45 -6.93
C GLU A 317 31.24 8.23 -7.43
N GLN A 318 31.27 9.55 -7.23
CA GLN A 318 32.39 10.43 -7.55
C GLN A 318 33.43 10.53 -6.41
N GLY A 319 33.27 9.76 -5.33
CA GLY A 319 34.21 9.70 -4.20
C GLY A 319 33.94 10.70 -3.08
N LYS A 320 32.78 11.38 -3.07
CA LYS A 320 32.38 12.22 -1.94
C LYS A 320 31.86 11.36 -0.78
N THR A 321 31.93 11.91 0.44
CA THR A 321 31.27 11.28 1.59
C THR A 321 29.75 11.41 1.47
N LEU A 322 28.99 10.58 2.18
CA LEU A 322 27.52 10.65 2.27
C LEU A 322 27.05 11.96 2.90
N THR A 323 27.79 12.46 3.89
CA THR A 323 27.41 13.68 4.63
C THR A 323 27.41 14.94 3.75
N GLU A 324 28.42 15.12 2.89
CA GLU A 324 28.59 16.35 2.11
C GLU A 324 27.40 16.67 1.18
N PRO A 325 26.88 15.77 0.34
CA PRO A 325 25.72 16.04 -0.49
C PRO A 325 24.41 16.13 0.31
N LEU A 326 24.28 15.41 1.44
CA LEU A 326 23.07 15.47 2.27
C LEU A 326 22.89 16.82 2.96
N THR A 327 23.98 17.45 3.41
CA THR A 327 23.93 18.81 4.01
C THR A 327 23.46 19.90 3.04
N LYS A 328 23.38 19.62 1.73
CA LYS A 328 22.93 20.57 0.71
C LYS A 328 21.42 20.51 0.47
N ILE A 329 20.71 19.60 1.13
CA ILE A 329 19.28 19.40 0.97
C ILE A 329 18.54 20.13 2.11
N ASP A 330 17.73 21.14 1.77
CA ASP A 330 17.12 22.07 2.74
C ASP A 330 16.26 21.40 3.82
N TYR A 331 15.59 20.29 3.49
CA TYR A 331 14.68 19.61 4.41
C TYR A 331 15.35 18.52 5.26
N PHE A 332 16.66 18.27 5.09
CA PHE A 332 17.42 17.38 5.97
C PHE A 332 17.89 18.16 7.21
N PRO A 333 17.45 17.80 8.43
CA PRO A 333 17.90 18.48 9.64
C PRO A 333 19.41 18.29 9.87
N ASP A 334 20.06 19.31 10.45
CA ASP A 334 21.49 19.29 10.78
C ASP A 334 21.88 18.06 11.63
N MET A 335 21.00 17.66 12.54
CA MET A 335 21.17 16.48 13.38
C MET A 335 21.40 15.20 12.56
N VAL A 336 20.72 15.03 11.42
CA VAL A 336 20.91 13.86 10.54
C VAL A 336 22.32 13.86 9.96
N SER A 337 22.76 15.00 9.44
CA SER A 337 24.09 15.17 8.86
C SER A 337 25.20 14.93 9.89
N GLN A 338 24.98 15.34 11.13
CA GLN A 338 25.92 15.10 12.24
C GLN A 338 25.99 13.62 12.62
N MET A 339 24.85 12.95 12.76
CA MET A 339 24.80 11.52 13.10
C MET A 339 25.43 10.66 12.00
N ILE A 340 25.16 10.97 10.73
CA ILE A 340 25.79 10.29 9.60
C ILE A 340 27.30 10.52 9.60
N ARG A 341 27.77 11.75 9.85
CA ARG A 341 29.20 12.04 9.94
C ARG A 341 29.89 11.21 11.03
N VAL A 342 29.28 11.10 12.21
CA VAL A 342 29.78 10.24 13.30
C VAL A 342 29.79 8.78 12.87
N GLY A 343 28.74 8.32 12.20
CA GLY A 343 28.67 6.98 11.62
C GLY A 343 29.78 6.71 10.60
N GLU A 344 30.05 7.65 9.68
CA GLU A 344 31.12 7.54 8.68
C GLU A 344 32.50 7.45 9.32
N GLN A 345 32.75 8.26 10.36
CA GLN A 345 34.03 8.29 11.07
C GLN A 345 34.26 7.04 11.91
N THR A 346 33.19 6.45 12.45
CA THR A 346 33.24 5.26 13.32
C THR A 346 32.99 3.94 12.58
N GLY A 347 32.62 4.01 11.30
CA GLY A 347 32.22 2.84 10.51
C GLY A 347 30.85 2.25 10.89
N ARG A 348 30.01 3.00 11.61
CA ARG A 348 28.72 2.57 12.18
C ARG A 348 27.55 3.43 11.66
N VAL A 349 27.51 3.61 10.34
CA VAL A 349 26.48 4.43 9.66
C VAL A 349 25.09 3.81 9.82
N ASP A 350 25.01 2.48 9.78
CA ASP A 350 23.80 1.70 10.01
C ASP A 350 23.16 1.98 11.37
N ASP A 351 23.94 1.95 12.45
CA ASP A 351 23.46 2.23 13.81
C ASP A 351 22.97 3.68 13.94
N MET A 352 23.71 4.63 13.38
CA MET A 352 23.34 6.05 13.45
C MET A 352 22.06 6.33 12.66
N LEU A 353 21.90 5.72 11.49
CA LEU A 353 20.68 5.82 10.69
C LEU A 353 19.47 5.17 11.39
N GLU A 354 19.67 4.07 12.12
CA GLU A 354 18.60 3.48 12.94
C GLU A 354 18.12 4.46 14.00
N LYS A 355 19.03 5.13 14.71
CA LYS A 355 18.66 6.12 15.74
C LYS A 355 17.96 7.34 15.15
N VAL A 356 18.41 7.83 14.00
CA VAL A 356 17.71 8.91 13.29
C VAL A 356 16.31 8.46 12.85
N ALA A 357 16.16 7.22 12.37
CA ALA A 357 14.86 6.69 11.99
C ALA A 357 13.90 6.60 13.18
N GLU A 358 14.36 6.11 14.34
CA GLU A 358 13.56 6.07 15.59
C GLU A 358 13.04 7.47 15.97
N VAL A 359 13.90 8.48 15.96
CA VAL A 359 13.52 9.86 16.28
C VAL A 359 12.46 10.39 15.30
N PHE A 360 12.64 10.18 13.99
CA PHE A 360 11.65 10.64 13.02
C PHE A 360 10.35 9.84 13.05
N GLU A 361 10.40 8.53 13.31
CA GLU A 361 9.19 7.71 13.53
C GLU A 361 8.36 8.27 14.70
N ASP A 362 9.02 8.60 15.83
CA ASP A 362 8.37 9.17 17.01
C ASP A 362 7.79 10.57 16.74
N GLU A 363 8.55 11.44 16.07
CA GLU A 363 8.07 12.77 15.69
C GLU A 363 6.89 12.70 14.71
N VAL A 364 6.88 11.75 13.77
CA VAL A 364 5.75 11.52 12.86
C VAL A 364 4.52 11.07 13.64
N ASN A 365 4.67 10.15 14.60
CA ASN A 365 3.57 9.69 15.44
C ASN A 365 2.96 10.83 16.26
N GLU A 366 3.80 11.71 16.80
CA GLU A 366 3.36 12.91 17.53
C GLU A 366 2.61 13.88 16.61
N LEU A 367 3.17 14.17 15.44
CA LEU A 367 2.54 15.06 14.45
C LEU A 367 1.18 14.54 13.98
N VAL A 368 1.06 13.24 13.69
CA VAL A 368 -0.21 12.60 13.30
C VAL A 368 -1.23 12.74 14.44
N THR A 369 -0.81 12.49 15.68
CA THR A 369 -1.70 12.61 16.85
C THR A 369 -2.17 14.05 17.07
N ASN A 370 -1.27 15.02 16.97
CA ASN A 370 -1.59 16.44 17.14
C ASN A 370 -2.48 16.96 16.00
N MET A 371 -2.24 16.51 14.77
CA MET A 371 -3.08 16.82 13.62
C MET A 371 -4.52 16.35 13.85
N THR A 372 -4.73 15.11 14.31
CA THR A 372 -6.08 14.60 14.61
C THR A 372 -6.79 15.44 15.66
N LYS A 373 -6.09 15.85 16.72
CA LYS A 373 -6.65 16.70 17.79
C LYS A 373 -7.08 18.08 17.30
N LEU A 374 -6.35 18.66 16.34
CA LEU A 374 -6.69 19.97 15.79
C LEU A 374 -7.85 19.89 14.79
N ILE A 375 -7.95 18.81 14.01
CA ILE A 375 -9.00 18.62 13.01
C ILE A 375 -10.40 18.66 13.63
N GLU A 376 -10.59 18.10 14.83
CA GLU A 376 -11.91 18.01 15.47
C GLU A 376 -12.54 19.38 15.78
N PRO A 377 -11.87 20.33 16.47
CA PRO A 377 -12.37 21.70 16.64
C PRO A 377 -12.68 22.40 15.31
N PHE A 378 -11.83 22.22 14.30
CA PHE A 378 -12.07 22.81 12.98
C PHE A 378 -13.36 22.27 12.34
N ILE A 379 -13.59 20.96 12.41
CA ILE A 379 -14.82 20.34 11.90
C ILE A 379 -16.05 20.87 12.65
N ILE A 380 -16.00 20.96 13.98
CA ILE A 380 -17.12 21.45 14.79
C ILE A 380 -17.44 22.91 14.45
N VAL A 381 -16.43 23.77 14.40
CA VAL A 381 -16.61 25.19 14.08
C VAL A 381 -17.11 25.36 12.64
N PHE A 382 -16.56 24.60 11.69
CA PHE A 382 -16.96 24.67 10.29
C PHE A 382 -18.39 24.18 10.07
N LEU A 383 -18.71 22.95 10.48
CA LEU A 383 -20.06 22.37 10.29
C LEU A 383 -21.10 23.09 11.14
N GLY A 384 -20.78 23.38 12.40
CA GLY A 384 -21.66 24.13 13.29
C GLY A 384 -21.91 25.55 12.77
N GLY A 385 -20.87 26.22 12.26
CA GLY A 385 -20.98 27.52 11.61
C GLY A 385 -21.87 27.48 10.37
N MET A 386 -21.70 26.48 9.50
CA MET A 386 -22.57 26.30 8.33
C MET A 386 -24.04 26.11 8.72
N VAL A 387 -24.32 25.23 9.70
CA VAL A 387 -25.69 25.01 10.18
C VAL A 387 -26.26 26.27 10.83
N ALA A 388 -25.47 26.99 11.63
CA ALA A 388 -25.90 28.24 12.25
C ALA A 388 -26.24 29.30 11.21
N ILE A 389 -25.43 29.46 10.15
CA ILE A 389 -25.72 30.38 9.05
C ILE A 389 -27.04 30.02 8.38
N VAL A 390 -27.29 28.74 8.10
CA VAL A 390 -28.56 28.28 7.50
C VAL A 390 -29.75 28.57 8.43
N LEU A 391 -29.62 28.28 9.72
CA LEU A 391 -30.70 28.56 10.68
C LEU A 391 -30.96 30.06 10.82
N VAL A 392 -29.93 30.89 10.93
CA VAL A 392 -30.08 32.35 11.00
C VAL A 392 -30.73 32.87 9.72
N ALA A 393 -30.29 32.41 8.55
CA ALA A 393 -30.90 32.74 7.27
C ALA A 393 -32.40 32.42 7.23
N MET A 394 -32.82 31.31 7.82
CA MET A 394 -34.24 30.94 7.90
C MET A 394 -35.00 31.79 8.93
N TYR A 395 -34.48 32.00 10.13
CA TYR A 395 -35.26 32.69 11.17
C TYR A 395 -35.24 34.22 11.06
N LEU A 396 -34.22 34.81 10.44
CA LEU A 396 -34.07 36.26 10.36
C LEU A 396 -35.26 36.99 9.68
N PRO A 397 -35.80 36.52 8.53
CA PRO A 397 -37.02 37.07 7.94
C PRO A 397 -38.25 37.04 8.87
N ILE A 398 -38.38 35.98 9.69
CA ILE A 398 -39.49 35.86 10.64
C ILE A 398 -39.37 36.93 11.74
N PHE A 399 -38.17 37.15 12.26
CA PHE A 399 -37.95 38.20 13.26
C PHE A 399 -38.16 39.60 12.69
N MET A 400 -37.74 39.84 11.44
CA MET A 400 -37.97 41.13 10.78
C MET A 400 -39.46 41.37 10.48
N SER A 401 -40.21 40.32 10.12
CA SER A 401 -41.65 40.42 9.88
C SER A 401 -42.47 40.55 11.17
N ALA A 402 -42.07 39.88 12.26
CA ALA A 402 -42.70 39.99 13.58
C ALA A 402 -42.32 41.29 14.32
N GLY A 403 -41.19 41.90 13.98
CA GLY A 403 -40.72 43.19 14.51
C GLY A 403 -41.10 44.41 13.67
N GLY A 404 -42.04 44.28 12.72
CA GLY A 404 -42.45 45.37 11.83
C GLY A 404 -43.25 46.46 12.55
N ASN A 405 -42.60 47.61 12.76
CA ASN A 405 -42.95 48.84 13.50
C ASN A 405 -42.72 48.82 15.02
#